data_AF-A0A445FRD4-F1
#
_entry.id   AF-A0A445FRD4-F1
#
_cell.length_a   1.000
_cell.length_b   1.000
_cell.length_c   1.000
_cell.angle_alpha   90.00
_cell.angle_beta   90.00
_cell.angle_gamma   90.00
#
_symmetry.space_group_name_H-M   'P 1'
#
loop_
_entity.id
_entity.type
_entity.pdbx_description
1 polymer ?
#
loop_
_entity_poly.entity_id
_entity_poly.type
_entity_poly.pdbx_seq_one_letter_code
_entity_poly.pdbx_strand_id
1 'polypeptide(L)'
;MDESLLSMKEVREDFMVSPIGDSEPVLRSAYFLKPLAKSLDGPVSEVLSSSMTMPLPPVFEPKDWPLVIHFNWRCHTKKKCVEWVDSLQLRYESMWKKIGIFEAVMSTKCSIVKDHNLCFRVAEKACHETNTFLFP
;
A
#
# COMPACT_ATOMS: atom_id res chain seq x y z
N MET A 1 -0.43 -33.66 4.87
CA MET A 1 -0.45 -33.12 6.25
C MET A 1 -0.22 -31.63 6.11
N ASP A 2 -1.27 -30.83 6.23
CA ASP A 2 -1.27 -29.41 5.86
C ASP A 2 -1.89 -28.56 6.99
N GLU A 3 -1.58 -28.92 8.23
CA GLU A 3 -2.12 -28.28 9.45
C GLU A 3 -1.38 -26.98 9.83
N SER A 4 -0.19 -26.72 9.28
CA SER A 4 0.62 -25.55 9.67
C SER A 4 0.09 -24.23 9.11
N LEU A 5 -0.55 -24.22 7.93
CA LEU A 5 -1.08 -22.98 7.33
C LEU A 5 -2.37 -22.47 8.01
N LEU A 6 -3.08 -23.34 8.73
CA LEU A 6 -4.30 -22.99 9.47
C LEU A 6 -4.01 -22.18 10.75
N SER A 7 -2.79 -22.27 11.30
CA SER A 7 -2.45 -21.60 12.56
C SER A 7 -2.28 -20.08 12.45
N MET A 8 -1.94 -19.56 11.26
CA MET A 8 -1.53 -18.16 11.05
C MET A 8 -2.69 -17.15 11.00
N LYS A 9 -3.93 -17.59 10.80
CA LYS A 9 -5.11 -16.70 10.66
C LYS A 9 -5.95 -16.73 11.92
N GLU A 10 -6.39 -15.56 12.37
CA GLU A 10 -7.36 -15.36 13.44
C GLU A 10 -8.65 -14.82 12.82
N VAL A 11 -9.77 -15.50 13.08
CA VAL A 11 -11.09 -15.02 12.65
C VAL A 11 -11.70 -14.24 13.81
N ARG A 12 -12.11 -13.01 13.55
CA ARG A 12 -12.88 -12.20 14.51
C ARG A 12 -14.23 -11.84 13.91
N GLU A 13 -15.27 -11.89 14.74
CA GLU A 13 -16.61 -11.48 14.37
C GLU A 13 -16.95 -10.18 15.10
N ASP A 14 -17.40 -9.19 14.33
CA ASP A 14 -17.80 -7.90 14.88
C ASP A 14 -18.92 -7.28 14.04
N PHE A 15 -19.66 -6.35 14.62
CA PHE A 15 -20.68 -5.58 13.94
C PHE A 15 -20.02 -4.47 13.11
N MET A 16 -20.05 -4.60 11.79
CA MET A 16 -19.50 -3.60 10.88
C MET A 16 -20.58 -2.66 10.37
N VAL A 17 -20.30 -1.36 10.41
CA VAL A 17 -21.16 -0.32 9.83
C VAL A 17 -20.75 -0.06 8.38
N SER A 18 -21.72 0.17 7.50
CA SER A 18 -21.43 0.59 6.13
C SER A 18 -20.75 1.96 6.11
N PRO A 19 -19.74 2.20 5.25
CA PRO A 19 -19.12 3.51 5.07
C PRO A 19 -20.11 4.62 4.68
N ILE A 20 -21.29 4.23 4.14
CA ILE A 20 -22.35 5.14 3.68
C ILE A 20 -23.23 5.61 4.86
N GLY A 21 -23.12 5.01 6.05
CA GLY A 21 -23.75 5.49 7.29
C GLY A 21 -25.23 5.14 7.49
N ASP A 22 -25.92 4.74 6.44
CA ASP A 22 -27.40 4.59 6.45
C ASP A 22 -27.90 3.16 6.74
N SER A 23 -27.03 2.22 7.10
CA SER A 23 -27.41 0.81 7.32
C SER A 23 -27.16 0.36 8.74
N GLU A 24 -28.06 -0.48 9.27
CA GLU A 24 -27.86 -1.16 10.55
C GLU A 24 -26.53 -1.94 10.56
N PRO A 25 -25.81 -1.98 11.69
CA PRO A 25 -24.58 -2.75 11.80
C PRO A 25 -24.83 -4.23 11.47
N VAL A 26 -24.01 -4.81 10.59
CA VAL A 26 -24.14 -6.21 10.19
C VAL A 26 -23.00 -7.01 10.82
N LEU A 27 -23.34 -8.12 11.46
CA LEU A 27 -22.35 -9.05 11.99
C LEU A 27 -21.55 -9.65 10.82
N ARG A 28 -20.23 -9.46 10.83
CA ARG A 28 -19.32 -9.98 9.80
C ARG A 28 -18.09 -10.61 10.42
N SER A 29 -17.62 -11.69 9.80
CA SER A 29 -16.33 -12.32 10.13
C SER A 29 -15.23 -11.69 9.29
N ALA A 30 -14.15 -11.25 9.93
CA ALA A 30 -12.94 -10.74 9.30
C ALA A 30 -11.74 -11.64 9.64
N TYR A 31 -10.82 -11.77 8.69
CA TYR A 31 -9.65 -12.64 8.79
C TYR A 31 -8.42 -11.78 9.05
N PHE A 32 -7.83 -11.92 10.23
CA PHE A 32 -6.63 -11.24 10.65
C PHE A 32 -5.44 -12.20 10.59
N LEU A 33 -4.25 -11.66 10.35
CA LEU A 33 -3.02 -12.41 10.57
C LEU A 33 -2.69 -12.36 12.06
N LYS A 34 -2.40 -13.51 12.67
CA LYS A 34 -1.84 -13.53 14.01
C LYS A 34 -0.45 -12.89 13.97
N PRO A 35 -0.14 -11.91 14.82
CA PRO A 35 1.20 -11.36 14.92
C PRO A 35 2.17 -12.51 15.24
N LEU A 36 3.13 -12.74 14.34
CA LEU A 36 4.11 -13.84 14.48
C LEU A 36 5.12 -13.59 15.62
N ALA A 37 5.18 -12.39 16.19
CA ALA A 37 6.16 -12.01 17.22
C ALA A 37 5.49 -11.28 18.39
N LYS A 38 5.67 -11.79 19.61
CA LYS A 38 5.36 -11.09 20.87
C LYS A 38 6.51 -10.20 21.37
N SER A 39 7.67 -10.35 20.73
CA SER A 39 8.90 -9.62 21.00
C SER A 39 9.74 -9.64 19.73
N LEU A 40 10.42 -8.53 19.44
CA LEU A 40 11.38 -8.40 18.34
C LEU A 40 12.69 -9.18 18.62
N ASP A 41 12.82 -9.75 19.82
CA ASP A 41 14.02 -10.39 20.37
C ASP A 41 14.00 -11.93 20.22
N GLY A 42 12.98 -12.50 19.56
CA GLY A 42 13.00 -13.91 19.13
C GLY A 42 13.86 -14.07 17.88
N PRO A 43 14.20 -15.31 17.46
CA PRO A 43 14.86 -15.52 16.17
C PRO A 43 13.91 -15.03 15.08
N VAL A 44 14.10 -13.77 14.70
CA VAL A 44 13.47 -13.11 13.56
C VAL A 44 13.71 -14.08 12.42
N SER A 45 12.63 -14.80 12.09
CA SER A 45 12.59 -16.03 11.30
C SER A 45 13.75 -16.08 10.31
N GLU A 46 14.49 -17.19 10.24
CA GLU A 46 15.61 -17.37 9.31
C GLU A 46 15.28 -16.89 7.87
N VAL A 47 14.00 -16.88 7.49
CA VAL A 47 13.43 -16.27 6.28
C VAL A 47 13.72 -14.77 6.14
N LEU A 48 13.54 -13.97 7.19
CA LEU A 48 13.86 -12.54 7.22
C LEU A 48 15.38 -12.31 7.26
N SER A 49 16.12 -13.14 7.99
CA SER A 49 17.60 -13.05 8.02
C SER A 49 18.23 -13.44 6.67
N SER A 50 17.67 -14.45 6.00
CA SER A 50 18.06 -14.85 4.63
C SER A 50 17.64 -13.80 3.59
N SER A 51 16.46 -13.19 3.76
CA SER A 51 16.00 -12.05 2.94
C SER A 51 16.93 -10.84 2.99
N MET A 52 17.53 -10.54 4.15
CA MET A 52 18.53 -9.46 4.29
C MET A 52 19.84 -9.77 3.54
N THR A 53 20.03 -11.01 3.09
CA THR A 53 21.21 -11.47 2.34
C THR A 53 20.91 -11.70 0.86
N MET A 54 19.78 -11.21 0.34
CA MET A 54 19.58 -11.21 -1.11
C MET A 54 20.66 -10.34 -1.76
N PRO A 55 21.50 -10.90 -2.64
CA PRO A 55 22.51 -10.14 -3.36
C PRO A 55 21.79 -9.30 -4.41
N LEU A 56 21.17 -8.21 -3.96
CA LEU A 56 20.74 -7.17 -4.88
C LEU A 56 22.02 -6.63 -5.53
N PRO A 57 22.06 -6.53 -6.87
CA PRO A 57 23.23 -6.02 -7.55
C PRO A 57 23.57 -4.63 -6.99
N PRO A 58 24.85 -4.32 -6.73
CA PRO A 58 25.25 -3.04 -6.14
C PRO A 58 24.91 -1.84 -7.04
N VAL A 59 24.62 -2.11 -8.32
CA VAL A 59 24.23 -1.12 -9.32
C VAL A 59 22.90 -1.56 -9.92
N PHE A 60 21.90 -0.69 -9.77
CA PHE A 60 20.61 -0.84 -10.42
C PHE A 60 20.73 -0.43 -11.90
N GLU A 61 20.65 -1.41 -12.81
CA GLU A 61 20.69 -1.21 -14.26
C GLU A 61 19.30 -1.46 -14.89
N PRO A 62 18.40 -0.46 -14.93
CA PRO A 62 17.02 -0.63 -15.38
C PRO A 62 16.87 -1.11 -16.82
N LYS A 63 17.89 -0.95 -17.66
CA LYS A 63 17.85 -1.34 -19.08
C LYS A 63 17.98 -2.85 -19.30
N ASP A 64 18.62 -3.54 -18.36
CA ASP A 64 18.95 -4.97 -18.46
C ASP A 64 18.03 -5.83 -17.58
N TRP A 65 16.99 -5.20 -17.02
CA TRP A 65 16.07 -5.86 -16.11
C TRP A 65 15.08 -6.77 -16.87
N PRO A 66 14.95 -8.06 -16.48
CA PRO A 66 14.14 -9.04 -17.23
C PRO A 66 12.63 -8.87 -17.03
N LEU A 67 12.18 -8.05 -16.06
CA LEU A 67 10.75 -7.83 -15.81
C LEU A 67 10.16 -6.78 -16.76
N VAL A 68 9.21 -7.20 -17.59
CA VAL A 68 8.34 -6.29 -18.34
C VAL A 68 7.19 -5.86 -17.45
N ILE A 69 7.23 -4.63 -16.91
CA ILE A 69 6.14 -4.10 -16.09
C ILE A 69 5.13 -3.37 -16.97
N HIS A 70 3.92 -3.91 -17.05
CA HIS A 70 2.79 -3.27 -17.73
C HIS A 70 2.04 -2.33 -16.77
N PHE A 71 2.29 -1.02 -16.90
CA PHE A 71 1.59 -0.01 -16.11
C PHE A 71 0.25 0.37 -16.74
N ASN A 72 -0.85 -0.25 -16.29
CA ASN A 72 -2.21 0.24 -16.56
C ASN A 72 -2.61 1.38 -15.60
N TRP A 73 -1.69 2.29 -15.33
CA TRP A 73 -1.92 3.37 -14.40
C TRP A 73 -2.71 4.50 -15.07
N ARG A 74 -3.87 4.86 -14.49
CA ARG A 74 -4.68 6.01 -14.92
C ARG A 74 -4.08 7.32 -14.37
N CYS A 75 -2.93 7.75 -14.91
CA CYS A 75 -2.06 8.82 -14.35
C CYS A 75 -2.41 10.22 -14.84
N HIS A 76 -3.40 10.34 -15.69
CA HIS A 76 -3.77 11.64 -16.18
C HIS A 76 -4.68 12.25 -15.14
N THR A 77 -4.20 13.28 -14.46
CA THR A 77 -5.06 14.22 -13.74
C THR A 77 -6.09 14.67 -14.75
N LYS A 78 -7.29 14.10 -14.66
CA LYS A 78 -8.35 14.37 -15.62
C LYS A 78 -8.67 15.85 -15.47
N LYS A 79 -8.70 16.63 -16.55
CA LYS A 79 -9.05 18.07 -16.51
C LYS A 79 -10.29 18.32 -15.65
N LYS A 80 -11.31 17.46 -15.78
CA LYS A 80 -12.52 17.45 -14.96
C LYS A 80 -12.29 17.35 -13.45
N CYS A 81 -11.29 16.59 -13.00
CA CYS A 81 -10.92 16.49 -11.58
C CYS A 81 -10.33 17.80 -11.09
N VAL A 82 -9.41 18.39 -11.86
CA VAL A 82 -8.81 19.70 -11.53
C VAL A 82 -9.88 20.78 -11.46
N GLU A 83 -10.73 20.87 -12.48
CA GLU A 83 -11.84 21.82 -12.54
C GLU A 83 -12.81 21.65 -11.35
N TRP A 84 -13.08 20.40 -10.96
CA TRP A 84 -13.92 20.11 -9.80
C TRP A 84 -13.27 20.58 -8.49
N VAL A 85 -11.97 20.30 -8.28
CA VAL A 85 -11.24 20.77 -7.09
C VAL A 85 -11.17 22.30 -7.06
N ASP A 86 -10.92 22.95 -8.20
CA ASP A 86 -10.89 24.42 -8.31
C ASP A 86 -12.24 25.03 -7.91
N SER A 87 -13.35 24.42 -8.36
CA SER A 87 -14.69 24.89 -8.00
C SER A 87 -14.99 24.77 -6.51
N LEU A 88 -14.48 23.73 -5.85
CA LEU A 88 -14.66 23.50 -4.42
C LEU A 88 -13.73 24.35 -3.57
N GLN A 89 -12.49 24.59 -4.04
CA GLN A 89 -11.51 25.39 -3.32
C GLN A 89 -12.08 26.76 -2.96
N LEU A 90 -12.81 27.40 -3.90
CA LEU A 90 -13.46 28.69 -3.70
C LEU A 90 -14.38 28.75 -2.47
N ARG A 91 -14.98 27.62 -2.07
CA ARG A 91 -15.93 27.53 -0.95
C ARG A 91 -15.34 26.90 0.31
N TYR A 92 -14.45 25.93 0.14
CA TYR A 92 -14.03 25.04 1.22
C TYR A 92 -12.58 25.19 1.63
N GLU A 93 -11.79 26.07 1.01
CA GLU A 93 -10.36 26.25 1.34
C GLU A 93 -10.13 26.50 2.84
N SER A 94 -10.88 27.43 3.45
CA SER A 94 -10.76 27.74 4.88
C SER A 94 -11.06 26.53 5.76
N MET A 95 -12.10 25.77 5.41
CA MET A 95 -12.48 24.55 6.14
C MET A 95 -11.41 23.47 6.00
N TRP A 96 -10.90 23.23 4.79
CA TRP A 96 -9.85 22.24 4.53
C TRP A 96 -8.55 22.56 5.26
N LYS A 97 -8.17 23.85 5.33
CA LYS A 97 -7.03 24.30 6.13
C LYS A 97 -7.28 24.06 7.62
N LYS A 98 -8.47 24.39 8.12
CA LYS A 98 -8.85 24.19 9.52
C LYS A 98 -8.78 22.72 9.95
N ILE A 99 -9.19 21.79 9.08
CA ILE A 99 -9.17 20.34 9.38
C ILE A 99 -7.89 19.65 8.88
N GLY A 100 -6.93 20.39 8.34
CA GLY A 100 -5.60 19.88 7.97
C GLY A 100 -5.55 19.03 6.69
N ILE A 101 -6.57 19.07 5.82
CA ILE A 101 -6.61 18.26 4.58
C ILE A 101 -6.30 19.06 3.32
N PHE A 102 -6.03 20.37 3.44
CA PHE A 102 -5.83 21.24 2.29
C PHE A 102 -4.76 20.70 1.32
N GLU A 103 -3.57 20.38 1.80
CA GLU A 103 -2.48 19.87 0.96
C GLU A 103 -2.83 18.53 0.30
N ALA A 104 -3.51 17.64 1.01
CA ALA A 104 -3.97 16.36 0.45
C ALA A 104 -4.94 16.57 -0.70
N VAL A 105 -5.92 17.47 -0.55
CA VAL A 105 -6.86 17.81 -1.63
C VAL A 105 -6.12 18.47 -2.79
N MET A 106 -5.23 19.42 -2.53
CA MET A 106 -4.48 20.11 -3.58
C MET A 106 -3.53 19.16 -4.33
N SER A 107 -2.97 18.15 -3.65
CA SER A 107 -2.13 17.12 -4.28
C SER A 107 -2.86 16.33 -5.37
N THR A 108 -4.18 16.23 -5.32
CA THR A 108 -4.98 15.54 -6.34
C THR A 108 -4.96 16.26 -7.69
N LYS A 109 -4.61 17.55 -7.70
CA LYS A 109 -4.39 18.36 -8.92
C LYS A 109 -3.02 18.10 -9.55
N CYS A 110 -2.07 17.57 -8.80
CA CYS A 110 -0.73 17.28 -9.30
C CYS A 110 -0.78 16.09 -10.27
N SER A 111 -0.01 16.18 -11.35
CA SER A 111 0.28 15.00 -12.17
C SER A 111 1.40 14.22 -11.52
N ILE A 112 1.16 12.94 -11.21
CA ILE A 112 2.24 12.04 -10.81
C ILE A 112 3.11 11.80 -12.04
N VAL A 113 4.36 12.26 -11.96
CA VAL A 113 5.36 12.04 -13.01
C VAL A 113 5.64 10.55 -13.09
N LYS A 114 5.62 10.00 -14.31
CA LYS A 114 5.94 8.60 -14.55
C LYS A 114 7.45 8.45 -14.44
N ASP A 115 7.92 7.87 -13.35
CA ASP A 115 9.30 7.41 -13.21
C ASP A 115 9.33 5.88 -13.24
N HIS A 116 9.67 5.31 -14.39
CA HIS A 116 9.80 3.87 -14.55
C HIS A 116 10.93 3.30 -13.68
N ASN A 117 12.01 4.05 -13.48
CA ASN A 117 13.13 3.61 -12.65
C ASN A 117 12.70 3.48 -11.19
N LEU A 118 11.85 4.39 -10.70
CA LEU A 118 11.27 4.27 -9.35
C LEU A 118 10.48 2.97 -9.19
N CYS A 119 9.62 2.63 -10.16
CA CYS A 119 8.84 1.41 -10.09
C CYS A 119 9.70 0.14 -10.12
N PHE A 120 10.72 0.10 -10.98
CA PHE A 120 11.66 -1.01 -11.03
C PHE A 120 12.43 -1.17 -9.71
N ARG A 121 12.87 -0.08 -9.08
CA ARG A 121 13.54 -0.13 -7.76
C ARG A 121 12.64 -0.67 -6.64
N VAL A 122 11.34 -0.40 -6.70
CA VAL A 122 10.39 -0.98 -5.75
C VAL A 122 10.15 -2.46 -6.04
N ALA A 123 10.02 -2.83 -7.32
CA ALA A 123 9.85 -4.22 -7.75
C ALA A 123 11.08 -5.09 -7.41
N GLU A 124 12.28 -4.55 -7.52
CA GLU A 124 13.53 -5.20 -7.12
C GLU A 124 13.51 -5.61 -5.64
N LYS A 125 12.85 -4.83 -4.79
CA LYS A 125 12.73 -5.12 -3.35
C LYS A 125 11.59 -6.07 -3.01
N ALA A 126 10.80 -6.53 -3.98
CA ALA A 126 9.69 -7.44 -3.72
C ALA A 126 10.18 -8.88 -3.52
N CYS A 127 9.81 -9.50 -2.40
CA CYS A 127 10.00 -10.92 -2.16
C CYS A 127 8.72 -11.68 -2.54
N HIS A 128 8.80 -12.54 -3.56
CA HIS A 128 7.66 -13.33 -4.01
C HIS A 128 7.22 -14.40 -3.02
N GLU A 129 8.14 -14.92 -2.20
CA GLU A 129 7.85 -15.99 -1.23
C GLU A 129 6.94 -15.48 -0.10
N THR A 130 7.19 -14.26 0.38
CA THR A 130 6.45 -13.66 1.50
C THR A 130 5.40 -12.65 1.06
N ASN A 131 5.37 -12.27 -0.23
CA ASN A 131 4.55 -11.18 -0.76
C ASN A 131 4.76 -9.86 0.01
N THR A 132 6.02 -9.58 0.38
CA THR A 132 6.44 -8.38 1.11
C THR A 132 7.57 -7.64 0.39
N PHE A 133 7.81 -6.38 0.76
CA PHE A 133 8.96 -5.61 0.30
C PHE A 133 10.07 -5.61 1.35
N LEU A 134 11.31 -5.77 0.89
CA LEU A 134 12.52 -5.80 1.72
C LEU A 134 13.24 -4.46 1.65
N PHE A 135 13.19 -3.73 2.76
CA PHE A 135 13.96 -2.50 2.97
C PHE A 135 15.00 -2.75 4.07
N PRO A 136 16.22 -2.18 3.95
CA PRO A 136 17.19 -2.19 5.04
C PRO A 136 16.69 -1.43 6.27
#